data_AF-A0A7J3WBI0-F1
#
_entry.id   AF-A0A7J3WBI0-F1
#
_cell.length_a   1.000
_cell.length_b   1.000
_cell.length_c   1.000
_cell.angle_alpha   90.00
_cell.angle_beta   90.00
_cell.angle_gamma   90.00
#
_symmetry.space_group_name_H-M   'P 1'
#
loop_
_entity.id
_entity.type
_entity.pdbx_description
1 polymer ?
#
loop_
_entity_poly.entity_id
_entity_poly.type
_entity_poly.pdbx_seq_one_letter_code
_entity_poly.pdbx_strand_id
1 'polypeptide(L)'
;MSPEDAARCCTLGLLLELATSPKPGLVDRLSNPDDYAYFTASAVALYPCFLKAARGTPVGDAVICSTREMMSWQRGGNTHLGSLLLLTPLAKAAVEAGKIEGLHRSLEKTLKQMDYRDLHKILKAIRIVGPGGLGKVAYLDVNSARTYNLVKHRKLSVVEAFKP
;
A
#
# COMPACT_ATOMS: atom_id res chain seq x y z
N MET A 1 -0.56 -0.31 21.15
CA MET A 1 0.19 0.57 20.24
C MET A 1 -0.70 1.76 19.87
N SER A 2 -0.21 2.99 19.91
CA SER A 2 -1.01 4.15 19.47
C SER A 2 -1.09 4.21 17.93
N PRO A 3 -2.08 4.90 17.34
CA PRO A 3 -2.12 5.13 15.89
C PRO A 3 -0.87 5.84 15.35
N GLU A 4 -0.33 6.79 16.11
CA GLU A 4 0.90 7.51 15.80
C GLU A 4 2.10 6.56 15.76
N ASP A 5 2.21 5.63 16.73
CA ASP A 5 3.30 4.64 16.74
C ASP A 5 3.20 3.68 15.57
N ALA A 6 1.99 3.19 15.24
CA ALA A 6 1.78 2.33 14.08
C ALA A 6 2.21 3.03 12.77
N ALA A 7 1.86 4.31 12.61
CA ALA A 7 2.26 5.10 11.45
C ALA A 7 3.77 5.36 11.41
N ARG A 8 4.41 5.67 12.55
CA ARG A 8 5.87 5.81 12.66
C ARG A 8 6.58 4.51 12.30
N CYS A 9 6.11 3.36 12.78
CA CYS A 9 6.67 2.06 12.43
C CYS A 9 6.57 1.76 10.93
N CYS A 10 5.46 2.09 10.27
CA CYS A 10 5.32 1.93 8.83
C CYS A 10 6.33 2.81 8.06
N THR A 11 6.43 4.09 8.39
CA THR A 11 7.41 5.00 7.79
C THR A 11 8.86 4.55 8.05
N LEU A 12 9.17 4.13 9.29
CA LEU A 12 10.49 3.60 9.65
C LEU A 12 10.82 2.34 8.84
N GLY A 13 9.86 1.43 8.65
CA GLY A 13 10.03 0.24 7.83
C GLY A 13 10.45 0.56 6.40
N LEU A 14 9.80 1.54 5.76
CA LEU A 14 10.17 2.00 4.41
C LEU A 14 11.60 2.58 4.35
N LEU A 15 11.98 3.36 5.36
CA LEU A 15 13.31 3.96 5.44
C LEU A 15 14.41 2.93 5.73
N LEU A 16 14.13 1.93 6.57
CA LEU A 16 15.06 0.84 6.85
C LEU A 16 15.28 -0.03 5.61
N GLU A 17 14.23 -0.33 4.86
CA GLU A 17 14.35 -1.03 3.58
C GLU A 17 15.28 -0.28 2.62
N LEU A 18 15.14 1.05 2.56
CA LEU A 18 15.95 1.93 1.70
C LEU A 18 17.40 2.10 2.20
N ALA A 19 17.65 1.94 3.49
CA ALA A 19 18.99 2.04 4.08
C ALA A 19 19.89 0.84 3.74
N THR A 20 19.33 -0.25 3.21
CA THR A 20 20.11 -1.41 2.77
C THR A 20 20.90 -1.10 1.50
N SER A 21 22.09 -1.67 1.34
CA SER A 21 22.95 -1.46 0.15
C SER A 21 23.67 -2.76 -0.21
N PRO A 22 23.45 -3.32 -1.42
CA PRO A 22 22.45 -2.87 -2.40
C PRO A 22 21.02 -3.19 -1.94
N LYS A 23 20.08 -2.28 -2.20
CA LYS A 23 18.64 -2.56 -2.05
C LYS A 23 18.20 -3.47 -3.21
N PRO A 24 17.29 -4.45 -3.00
CA PRO A 24 16.64 -5.14 -4.11
C PRO A 24 16.05 -4.15 -5.13
N GLY A 25 16.41 -4.31 -6.41
CA GLY A 25 16.08 -3.36 -7.47
C GLY A 25 17.12 -2.24 -7.70
N LEU A 26 18.25 -2.24 -6.99
CA LEU A 26 19.35 -1.27 -7.11
C LEU A 26 18.94 0.20 -6.90
N VAL A 27 17.87 0.41 -6.11
CA VAL A 27 17.46 1.74 -5.67
C VAL A 27 18.20 2.08 -4.38
N ASP A 28 19.46 2.43 -4.49
CA ASP A 28 20.32 2.79 -3.35
C ASP A 28 21.18 4.02 -3.67
N ARG A 29 21.84 4.56 -2.64
CA ARG A 29 22.61 5.81 -2.73
C ARG A 29 23.80 5.74 -3.70
N LEU A 30 24.27 4.54 -4.03
CA LEU A 30 25.43 4.34 -4.90
C LEU A 30 25.00 4.05 -6.33
N SER A 31 23.97 3.22 -6.48
CA SER A 31 23.48 2.75 -7.78
C SER A 31 22.53 3.73 -8.46
N ASN A 32 21.64 4.39 -7.69
CA ASN A 32 20.63 5.31 -8.22
C ASN A 32 20.22 6.39 -7.19
N PRO A 33 21.04 7.45 -7.05
CA PRO A 33 20.85 8.49 -6.03
C PRO A 33 19.54 9.30 -6.14
N ASP A 34 19.06 9.56 -7.35
CA ASP A 34 17.82 10.31 -7.57
C ASP A 34 16.61 9.51 -7.08
N ASP A 35 16.54 8.22 -7.43
CA ASP A 35 15.47 7.35 -6.93
C ASP A 35 15.57 7.16 -5.42
N TYR A 36 16.77 7.07 -4.86
CA TYR A 36 16.94 7.06 -3.40
C TYR A 36 16.30 8.31 -2.75
N ALA A 37 16.50 9.50 -3.31
CA ALA A 37 15.88 10.73 -2.81
C ALA A 37 14.35 10.71 -2.95
N TYR A 38 13.83 10.23 -4.09
CA TYR A 38 12.39 10.10 -4.32
C TYR A 38 11.72 9.10 -3.36
N PHE A 39 12.34 7.94 -3.12
CA PHE A 39 11.86 6.95 -2.16
C PHE A 39 11.89 7.49 -0.73
N THR A 40 12.93 8.25 -0.36
CA THR A 40 13.03 8.90 0.95
C THR A 40 11.92 9.93 1.14
N ALA A 41 11.73 10.84 0.19
CA ALA A 41 10.69 11.87 0.23
C ALA A 41 9.29 11.22 0.33
N SER A 42 9.05 10.18 -0.47
CA SER A 42 7.80 9.44 -0.44
C SER A 42 7.57 8.74 0.91
N ALA A 43 8.57 8.10 1.52
CA ALA A 43 8.40 7.43 2.80
C ALA A 43 7.89 8.37 3.90
N VAL A 44 8.38 9.62 3.93
CA VAL A 44 7.94 10.65 4.86
C VAL A 44 6.53 11.16 4.52
N ALA A 45 6.25 11.42 3.24
CA ALA A 45 4.95 11.87 2.76
C ALA A 45 3.79 10.90 3.07
N LEU A 46 4.11 9.61 3.23
CA LEU A 46 3.13 8.56 3.49
C LEU A 46 2.66 8.48 4.95
N TYR A 47 3.40 9.06 5.89
CA TYR A 47 3.04 9.09 7.32
C TYR A 47 1.57 9.48 7.59
N PRO A 48 1.05 10.62 7.08
CA PRO A 48 -0.34 11.01 7.32
C PRO A 48 -1.37 9.99 6.79
N CYS A 49 -1.08 9.28 5.69
CA CYS A 49 -2.00 8.26 5.18
C CYS A 49 -1.93 6.96 6.00
N PHE A 50 -0.75 6.56 6.50
CA PHE A 50 -0.66 5.47 7.48
C PHE A 50 -1.38 5.81 8.79
N LEU A 51 -1.28 7.05 9.26
CA LEU A 51 -2.01 7.50 10.45
C LEU A 51 -3.53 7.45 10.23
N LYS A 52 -4.02 7.82 9.04
CA LYS A 52 -5.44 7.67 8.68
C LYS A 52 -5.90 6.21 8.75
N ALA A 53 -5.10 5.28 8.22
CA ALA A 53 -5.38 3.85 8.30
C ALA A 53 -5.41 3.35 9.75
N ALA A 54 -4.40 3.71 10.54
CA ALA A 54 -4.27 3.38 11.95
C ALA A 54 -5.43 3.94 12.80
N ARG A 55 -6.00 5.08 12.42
CA ARG A 55 -7.20 5.69 13.03
C ARG A 55 -8.53 5.09 12.52
N GLY A 56 -8.48 4.04 11.70
CA GLY A 56 -9.66 3.27 11.32
C GLY A 56 -10.23 3.55 9.93
N THR A 57 -9.63 4.47 9.15
CA THR A 57 -10.02 4.70 7.74
C THR A 57 -10.05 3.37 6.96
N PRO A 58 -11.00 3.15 6.04
CA PRO A 58 -10.99 1.97 5.17
C PRO A 58 -9.66 1.82 4.44
N VAL A 59 -9.16 0.60 4.31
CA VAL A 59 -7.81 0.33 3.80
C VAL A 59 -7.66 0.85 2.38
N GLY A 60 -8.65 0.65 1.51
CA GLY A 60 -8.61 1.15 0.14
C GLY A 60 -8.59 2.68 0.06
N ASP A 61 -9.26 3.38 0.98
CA ASP A 61 -9.21 4.86 1.05
C ASP A 61 -7.84 5.34 1.47
N ALA A 62 -7.23 4.69 2.46
CA ALA A 62 -5.86 4.97 2.87
C ALA A 62 -4.86 4.65 1.75
N VAL A 63 -5.02 3.55 1.00
CA VAL A 63 -4.17 3.21 -0.15
C VAL A 63 -4.26 4.27 -1.26
N ILE A 64 -5.46 4.77 -1.58
CA ILE A 64 -5.61 5.86 -2.57
C ILE A 64 -5.05 7.18 -2.06
N CYS A 65 -5.21 7.51 -0.77
CA CYS A 65 -4.52 8.63 -0.14
C CYS A 65 -3.01 8.51 -0.33
N SER A 66 -2.44 7.39 0.09
CA SER A 66 -1.01 7.11 0.01
C SER A 66 -0.49 7.20 -1.42
N THR A 67 -1.25 6.67 -2.38
CA THR A 67 -0.89 6.74 -3.80
C THR A 67 -0.79 8.19 -4.28
N ARG A 68 -1.73 9.05 -3.90
CA ARG A 68 -1.72 10.46 -4.30
C ARG A 68 -0.59 11.23 -3.63
N GLU A 69 -0.38 11.06 -2.33
CA GLU A 69 0.73 11.70 -1.61
C GLU A 69 2.09 11.25 -2.18
N MET A 70 2.26 9.95 -2.42
CA MET A 70 3.45 9.40 -3.05
C MET A 70 3.74 10.07 -4.40
N MET A 71 2.72 10.22 -5.25
CA MET A 71 2.90 10.78 -6.59
C MET A 71 3.04 12.31 -6.60
N SER A 72 2.55 13.03 -5.59
CA SER A 72 2.62 14.50 -5.55
C SER A 72 3.91 15.04 -4.93
N TRP A 73 4.56 14.27 -4.06
CA TRP A 73 5.75 14.71 -3.33
C TRP A 73 7.08 14.49 -4.07
N GLN A 74 7.08 13.69 -5.13
CA GLN A 74 8.30 13.29 -5.85
C GLN A 74 7.98 12.96 -7.32
N ARG A 75 9.02 12.77 -8.15
CA ARG A 75 8.89 12.59 -9.62
C ARG A 75 9.34 11.23 -10.18
N GLY A 76 9.87 10.35 -9.36
CA GLY A 76 10.26 8.97 -9.69
C GLY A 76 9.10 7.97 -9.86
N GLY A 77 7.85 8.43 -9.81
CA GLY A 77 6.69 7.57 -10.08
C GLY A 77 6.46 6.53 -8.97
N ASN A 78 6.61 5.25 -9.29
CA ASN A 78 6.37 4.16 -8.34
C ASN A 78 7.53 3.98 -7.36
N THR A 79 7.40 4.55 -6.17
CA THR A 79 8.38 4.33 -5.09
C THR A 79 7.95 3.18 -4.17
N HIS A 80 6.72 3.22 -3.62
CA HIS A 80 6.33 2.35 -2.50
C HIS A 80 5.00 1.61 -2.70
N LEU A 81 4.45 1.48 -3.91
CA LEU A 81 3.13 0.83 -4.08
C LEU A 81 3.05 -0.56 -3.45
N GLY A 82 4.05 -1.42 -3.67
CA GLY A 82 4.07 -2.76 -3.09
C GLY A 82 4.04 -2.72 -1.56
N SER A 83 4.94 -1.93 -0.96
CA SER A 83 5.02 -1.76 0.49
C SER A 83 3.76 -1.11 1.07
N LEU A 84 3.12 -0.20 0.35
CA LEU A 84 1.84 0.42 0.76
C LEU A 84 0.72 -0.59 0.88
N LEU A 85 0.60 -1.53 -0.07
CA LEU A 85 -0.42 -2.57 -0.05
C LEU A 85 -0.25 -3.53 1.15
N LEU A 86 0.98 -3.72 1.61
CA LEU A 86 1.29 -4.54 2.79
C LEU A 86 1.12 -3.76 4.11
N LEU A 87 1.69 -2.55 4.19
CA LEU A 87 1.77 -1.79 5.43
C LEU A 87 0.47 -1.09 5.80
N THR A 88 -0.36 -0.70 4.83
CA THR A 88 -1.63 -0.01 5.13
C THR A 88 -2.61 -0.86 5.95
N PRO A 89 -2.94 -2.11 5.57
CA PRO A 89 -3.75 -2.99 6.42
C PRO A 89 -3.03 -3.35 7.73
N LEU A 90 -1.69 -3.45 7.71
CA LEU A 90 -0.89 -3.72 8.91
C LEU A 90 -0.97 -2.60 9.94
N ALA A 91 -0.94 -1.33 9.51
CA ALA A 91 -1.05 -0.17 10.38
C ALA A 91 -2.38 -0.17 11.16
N LYS A 92 -3.48 -0.49 10.47
CA LYS A 92 -4.80 -0.65 11.09
C LYS A 92 -4.83 -1.83 12.06
N ALA A 93 -4.31 -2.98 11.62
CA ALA A 93 -4.26 -4.19 12.43
C ALA A 93 -3.40 -4.05 13.69
N ALA A 94 -2.30 -3.28 13.63
CA ALA A 94 -1.40 -3.07 14.76
C ALA A 94 -2.03 -2.27 15.90
N VAL A 95 -2.88 -1.29 15.58
CA VAL A 95 -3.67 -0.56 16.58
C VAL A 95 -4.70 -1.48 17.22
N GLU A 96 -5.44 -2.24 16.42
CA GLU A 96 -6.45 -3.18 16.91
C GLU A 96 -5.84 -4.29 17.78
N ALA A 97 -4.69 -4.82 17.38
CA ALA A 97 -3.99 -5.86 18.13
C ALA A 97 -3.47 -5.36 19.48
N GLY A 98 -3.08 -4.09 19.56
CA GLY A 98 -2.47 -3.47 20.74
C GLY A 98 -1.03 -3.94 21.02
N LYS A 99 -0.72 -5.22 20.75
CA LYS A 99 0.56 -5.92 20.94
C LYS A 99 0.86 -6.86 19.76
N ILE A 100 2.12 -7.28 19.63
CA ILE A 100 2.61 -8.08 18.49
C ILE A 100 1.96 -9.46 18.41
N GLU A 101 1.63 -10.09 19.54
CA GLU A 101 1.06 -11.43 19.63
C GLU A 101 -0.34 -11.50 18.99
N GLY A 102 -1.08 -10.39 19.00
CA GLY A 102 -2.39 -10.24 18.38
C GLY A 102 -2.36 -9.80 16.92
N LEU A 103 -1.18 -9.44 16.38
CA LEU A 103 -1.06 -8.76 15.09
C LEU A 103 -1.55 -9.64 13.93
N HIS A 104 -1.12 -10.91 13.89
CA HIS A 104 -1.52 -11.83 12.83
C HIS A 104 -3.04 -12.00 12.76
N ARG A 105 -3.69 -12.24 13.90
CA ARG A 105 -5.15 -12.38 14.00
C ARG A 105 -5.88 -11.09 13.59
N SER A 106 -5.37 -9.94 14.01
CA SER A 106 -5.97 -8.63 13.70
C SER A 106 -5.80 -8.26 12.22
N LEU A 107 -4.67 -8.65 11.62
CA LEU A 107 -4.43 -8.50 10.19
C LEU A 107 -5.37 -9.38 9.38
N GLU A 108 -5.51 -10.66 9.74
CA GLU A 108 -6.44 -11.57 9.08
C GLU A 108 -7.89 -11.04 9.15
N LYS A 109 -8.31 -10.53 10.31
CA LYS A 109 -9.61 -9.87 10.48
C LYS A 109 -9.73 -8.64 9.58
N THR A 110 -8.73 -7.77 9.56
CA THR A 110 -8.70 -6.55 8.72
C THR A 110 -8.87 -6.92 7.24
N LEU A 111 -8.12 -7.91 6.74
CA LEU A 111 -8.21 -8.36 5.35
C LEU A 111 -9.58 -8.96 5.02
N LYS A 112 -10.16 -9.77 5.91
CA LYS A 112 -11.50 -10.35 5.72
C LYS A 112 -12.63 -9.30 5.74
N GLN A 113 -12.41 -8.17 6.41
CA GLN A 113 -13.37 -7.06 6.44
C GLN A 113 -13.29 -6.14 5.22
N MET A 114 -12.21 -6.20 4.43
CA MET A 114 -12.06 -5.40 3.22
C MET A 114 -13.03 -5.88 2.14
N ASP A 115 -13.86 -4.97 1.66
CA ASP A 115 -14.91 -5.27 0.69
C ASP A 115 -14.53 -4.82 -0.73
N TYR A 116 -15.50 -4.93 -1.65
CA TYR A 116 -15.30 -4.55 -3.04
C TYR A 116 -14.93 -3.08 -3.25
N ARG A 117 -15.27 -2.18 -2.30
CA ARG A 117 -14.89 -0.76 -2.36
C ARG A 117 -13.41 -0.58 -2.06
N ASP A 118 -12.87 -1.38 -1.16
CA ASP A 118 -11.42 -1.44 -0.91
C ASP A 118 -10.70 -1.99 -2.13
N LEU A 119 -11.17 -3.11 -2.68
CA LEU A 119 -10.61 -3.71 -3.90
C LEU A 119 -10.61 -2.72 -5.07
N HIS A 120 -11.74 -2.03 -5.30
CA HIS A 120 -11.87 -1.04 -6.36
C HIS A 120 -10.82 0.08 -6.24
N LYS A 121 -10.54 0.53 -5.02
CA LYS A 121 -9.54 1.58 -4.74
C LYS A 121 -8.12 1.05 -4.87
N ILE A 122 -7.85 -0.18 -4.45
CA ILE A 122 -6.55 -0.85 -4.65
C ILE A 122 -6.26 -0.98 -6.16
N LEU A 123 -7.21 -1.48 -6.96
CA LEU A 123 -7.03 -1.59 -8.41
C LEU A 123 -6.87 -0.22 -9.08
N LYS A 124 -7.54 0.82 -8.58
CA LYS A 124 -7.29 2.20 -9.04
C LYS A 124 -5.89 2.70 -8.67
N ALA A 125 -5.41 2.42 -7.46
CA ALA A 125 -4.06 2.79 -7.04
C ALA A 125 -3.01 2.14 -7.93
N ILE A 126 -3.14 0.84 -8.20
CA ILE A 126 -2.27 0.10 -9.11
C ILE A 126 -2.28 0.74 -10.51
N ARG A 127 -3.46 1.08 -11.04
CA ARG A 127 -3.57 1.77 -12.33
C ARG A 127 -2.93 3.16 -12.34
N ILE A 128 -3.12 3.96 -11.28
CA ILE A 128 -2.55 5.32 -11.19
C ILE A 128 -1.02 5.27 -11.20
N VAL A 129 -0.45 4.34 -10.44
CA VAL A 129 1.00 4.16 -10.34
C VAL A 129 1.59 3.58 -11.63
N GLY A 130 0.86 2.68 -12.29
CA GLY A 130 1.30 2.03 -13.52
C GLY A 130 2.63 1.27 -13.37
N PRO A 131 2.77 0.35 -12.39
CA PRO A 131 4.02 -0.39 -12.21
C PRO A 131 4.39 -1.19 -13.45
N GLY A 132 5.68 -1.25 -13.75
CA GLY A 132 6.21 -2.05 -14.84
C GLY A 132 5.86 -3.54 -14.68
N GLY A 133 5.69 -4.25 -15.80
CA GLY A 133 5.47 -5.70 -15.79
C GLY A 133 4.03 -6.18 -15.60
N LEU A 134 3.04 -5.27 -15.45
CA LEU A 134 1.63 -5.69 -15.34
C LEU A 134 1.10 -6.45 -16.55
N GLY A 135 1.60 -6.12 -17.76
CA GLY A 135 1.11 -6.70 -19.00
C GLY A 135 -0.40 -6.55 -19.19
N LYS A 136 -0.98 -7.38 -20.06
CA LYS A 136 -2.43 -7.52 -20.23
C LYS A 136 -2.84 -8.88 -19.67
N VAL A 137 -3.79 -8.89 -18.74
CA VAL A 137 -4.27 -10.11 -18.09
C VAL A 137 -5.75 -10.34 -18.35
N ALA A 138 -6.18 -11.61 -18.40
CA ALA A 138 -7.58 -11.93 -18.69
C ALA A 138 -8.52 -11.59 -17.51
N TYR A 139 -8.00 -11.66 -16.28
CA TYR A 139 -8.74 -11.46 -15.05
C TYR A 139 -8.19 -10.26 -14.27
N LEU A 140 -9.09 -9.36 -13.85
CA LEU A 140 -8.78 -8.15 -13.07
C LEU A 140 -7.70 -7.24 -13.67
N ASP A 141 -7.63 -7.13 -14.99
CA ASP A 141 -6.77 -6.14 -15.66
C ASP A 141 -7.16 -4.72 -15.23
N VAL A 142 -6.25 -4.04 -14.53
CA VAL A 142 -6.46 -2.68 -14.00
C VAL A 142 -6.67 -1.63 -15.10
N ASN A 143 -6.26 -1.91 -16.33
CA ASN A 143 -6.48 -1.05 -17.49
C ASN A 143 -7.85 -1.27 -18.14
N SER A 144 -8.55 -2.36 -17.78
CA SER A 144 -9.85 -2.70 -18.34
C SER A 144 -11.02 -2.13 -17.53
N ALA A 145 -11.91 -1.38 -18.18
CA ALA A 145 -13.16 -0.92 -17.55
C ALA A 145 -14.03 -2.09 -17.07
N ARG A 146 -13.93 -3.26 -17.72
CA ARG A 146 -14.68 -4.47 -17.33
C ARG A 146 -14.31 -4.94 -15.93
N THR A 147 -13.06 -4.78 -15.52
CA THR A 147 -12.58 -5.13 -14.18
C THR A 147 -13.35 -4.38 -13.09
N TYR A 148 -13.47 -3.07 -13.23
CA TYR A 148 -14.16 -2.24 -12.24
C TYR A 148 -15.68 -2.53 -12.19
N ASN A 149 -16.29 -2.81 -13.35
CA ASN A 149 -17.69 -3.24 -13.40
C ASN A 149 -17.87 -4.61 -12.72
N LEU A 150 -16.99 -5.58 -13.00
CA LEU A 150 -17.02 -6.91 -12.41
C LEU A 150 -16.93 -6.84 -10.88
N VAL A 151 -15.94 -6.09 -10.36
CA VAL A 151 -15.74 -5.90 -8.92
C VAL A 151 -16.98 -5.33 -8.25
N LYS A 152 -17.58 -4.30 -8.85
CA LYS A 152 -18.79 -3.66 -8.31
C LYS A 152 -20.02 -4.56 -8.38
N HIS A 153 -20.28 -5.21 -9.52
CA HIS A 153 -21.48 -6.03 -9.72
C HIS A 153 -21.46 -7.32 -8.90
N ARG A 154 -20.32 -8.00 -8.86
CA ARG A 154 -20.17 -9.23 -8.06
C ARG A 154 -19.85 -8.98 -6.59
N LYS A 155 -19.64 -7.70 -6.20
CA LYS A 155 -19.18 -7.31 -4.87
C LYS A 155 -17.94 -8.12 -4.42
N LEU A 156 -17.00 -8.32 -5.35
CA LEU A 156 -15.81 -9.14 -5.13
C LEU A 156 -14.94 -8.55 -4.01
N SER A 157 -14.66 -9.31 -2.97
CA SER A 157 -13.77 -8.89 -1.88
C SER A 157 -12.30 -8.97 -2.28
N VAL A 158 -11.42 -8.33 -1.49
CA VAL A 158 -9.96 -8.38 -1.71
C VAL A 158 -9.44 -9.80 -1.55
N VAL A 159 -9.92 -10.54 -0.55
CA VAL A 159 -9.51 -11.93 -0.31
C VAL A 159 -9.91 -12.83 -1.47
N GLU A 160 -11.12 -12.68 -2.03
CA GLU A 160 -11.55 -13.47 -3.19
C GLU A 160 -10.76 -13.12 -4.47
N ALA A 161 -10.41 -11.84 -4.64
CA ALA A 161 -9.67 -11.38 -5.81
C ALA A 161 -8.23 -11.90 -5.88
N PHE A 162 -7.59 -12.10 -4.73
CA PHE A 162 -6.19 -12.51 -4.62
C PHE A 162 -6.00 -13.91 -4.02
N LYS A 163 -7.06 -14.74 -4.02
CA LYS A 163 -6.88 -16.18 -3.78
C LYS A 163 -6.04 -16.77 -4.92
N PRO A 164 -4.99 -17.55 -4.60
CA PRO A 164 -4.22 -18.27 -5.60
C PRO A 164 -5.06 -19.32 -6.34
#